data_AF-A0A4U7EG93-F1
#
_entry.id   AF-A0A4U7EG93-F1
#
_cell.length_a   1.000
_cell.length_b   1.000
_cell.length_c   1.000
_cell.angle_alpha   90.00
_cell.angle_beta   90.00
_cell.angle_gamma   90.00
#
_symmetry.space_group_name_H-M   'P 1'
#
loop_
_entity.id
_entity.type
_entity.pdbx_description
1 polymer ?
#
loop_
_entity_poly.entity_id
_entity_poly.type
_entity_poly.pdbx_seq_one_letter_code
_entity_poly.pdbx_strand_id
1 'polypeptide(L)' 'MTTDFTSDDEMSSPEEFEAALGQVILTALENGIDPRGTWEYRTNGTDSDVEVMVVELAD' A
#
# COMPACT_ATOMS: atom_id res chain seq x y z
N MET A 1 4.32 17.56 8.94
CA MET A 1 5.14 17.40 7.73
C MET A 1 4.32 16.56 6.78
N THR A 2 3.88 17.14 5.67
CA THR A 2 3.22 16.41 4.59
C THR A 2 4.34 15.77 3.78
N THR A 3 4.46 14.45 3.83
CA THR A 3 5.28 13.72 2.86
C THR A 3 4.56 13.85 1.53
N ASP A 4 5.13 14.67 0.66
CA ASP A 4 4.71 14.82 -0.73
C ASP A 4 5.08 13.52 -1.45
N PHE A 5 4.14 12.58 -1.49
CA PHE A 5 4.24 11.40 -2.35
C PHE A 5 3.92 11.85 -3.78
N THR A 6 4.81 12.63 -4.39
CA THR A 6 4.79 12.85 -5.83
C THR A 6 5.30 11.58 -6.52
N SER A 7 4.45 10.56 -6.57
CA SER A 7 4.60 9.48 -7.53
C SER A 7 3.71 9.82 -8.72
N ASP A 8 4.23 10.68 -9.59
CA ASP A 8 3.70 10.94 -10.94
C ASP A 8 4.10 9.79 -11.91
N ASP A 9 4.56 8.66 -11.37
CA ASP A 9 4.72 7.42 -12.12
C ASP A 9 3.34 6.74 -12.14
N GLU A 10 2.63 6.92 -13.24
CA GLU A 10 1.38 6.22 -13.53
C GLU A 10 1.67 4.71 -13.49
N MET A 11 1.30 4.05 -12.39
CA MET A 11 1.44 2.59 -12.25
C MET A 11 0.70 1.93 -13.42
N SER A 12 1.46 1.35 -14.35
CA SER A 12 0.94 0.89 -15.64
C SER A 12 0.79 -0.63 -15.70
N SER A 13 1.29 -1.34 -14.70
CA SER A 13 1.28 -2.80 -14.64
C SER A 13 1.02 -3.34 -13.22
N PRO A 14 0.46 -4.56 -13.11
CA PRO A 14 0.36 -5.26 -11.84
C PRO A 14 1.71 -5.44 -11.15
N GLU A 15 2.78 -5.70 -11.90
CA GLU A 15 4.13 -5.86 -11.33
C GLU A 15 4.64 -4.58 -10.66
N GLU A 16 4.40 -3.42 -11.24
CA GLU A 16 4.76 -2.12 -10.65
C GLU A 16 3.97 -1.86 -9.36
N PHE A 17 2.68 -2.20 -9.36
CA PHE A 17 1.84 -2.12 -8.16
C PHE A 17 2.36 -3.04 -7.04
N GLU A 18 2.66 -4.29 -7.36
CA GLU A 18 3.20 -5.27 -6.39
C GLU A 18 4.55 -4.82 -5.83
N ALA A 19 5.45 -4.29 -6.67
CA ALA A 19 6.75 -3.78 -6.24
C ALA A 19 6.60 -2.58 -5.30
N ALA A 20 5.73 -1.62 -5.64
CA ALA A 20 5.46 -0.46 -4.81
C ALA A 20 4.85 -0.85 -3.47
N LEU A 21 3.86 -1.75 -3.47
CA LEU A 21 3.25 -2.25 -2.23
C LEU A 21 4.29 -2.97 -1.36
N GLY A 22 5.14 -3.81 -1.95
CA GLY A 22 6.24 -4.48 -1.26
C GLY A 22 7.20 -3.49 -0.59
N GLN A 23 7.57 -2.40 -1.28
CA GLN A 23 8.43 -1.36 -0.73
C GLN A 23 7.78 -0.64 0.47
N VAL A 24 6.48 -0.35 0.40
CA VAL A 24 5.73 0.28 1.50
C VAL A 24 5.69 -0.63 2.72
N ILE A 25 5.39 -1.92 2.54
CA ILE A 25 5.33 -2.91 3.63
C ILE A 25 6.71 -3.07 4.31
N LEU A 26 7.78 -3.21 3.52
CA LEU A 26 9.14 -3.32 4.04
C LEU A 26 9.54 -2.07 4.84
N THR A 27 9.27 -0.88 4.30
CA THR A 27 9.57 0.39 4.97
C THR A 27 8.82 0.48 6.31
N ALA A 28 7.55 0.06 6.38
CA ALA A 28 6.79 0.05 7.63
C ALA A 28 7.46 -0.85 8.68
N LEU A 29 7.82 -2.08 8.30
CA LEU A 29 8.48 -3.06 9.17
C LEU A 29 9.82 -2.54 9.71
N GLU A 30 10.65 -1.94 8.84
CA GLU A 30 11.93 -1.34 9.22
C GLU A 30 11.78 -0.20 10.25
N ASN A 31 10.64 0.50 10.22
CA ASN A 31 10.30 1.57 11.16
C ASN A 31 9.50 1.08 12.38
N GLY A 32 9.36 -0.24 12.57
CA GLY A 32 8.64 -0.83 13.70
C GLY A 32 7.12 -0.63 13.65
N ILE A 33 6.58 -0.30 12.48
CA ILE A 33 5.15 -0.22 12.23
C ILE A 33 4.69 -1.60 11.78
N ASP A 34 3.71 -2.19 12.47
CA ASP A 34 3.12 -3.47 12.07
C ASP A 34 2.12 -3.23 10.92
N PRO A 35 2.41 -3.70 9.69
CA PRO A 35 1.52 -3.52 8.55
C PRO A 35 0.38 -4.57 8.51
N ARG A 36 0.28 -5.47 9.49
CA ARG A 36 -0.77 -6.51 9.47
C ARG A 36 -2.15 -5.93 9.79
N GLY A 37 -3.17 -6.58 9.24
CA GLY A 37 -4.58 -6.25 9.47
C GLY A 37 -5.31 -5.86 8.20
N THR A 38 -6.45 -5.22 8.39
CA THR A 38 -7.35 -4.81 7.31
C THR A 38 -7.44 -3.29 7.26
N TRP A 39 -7.23 -2.71 6.09
CA TRP A 39 -7.31 -1.28 5.86
C TRP A 39 -8.30 -0.97 4.75
N GLU A 40 -9.21 -0.05 5.04
CA GLU A 40 -10.12 0.50 4.05
C GLU A 40 -9.45 1.70 3.38
N TYR A 41 -9.17 1.58 2.09
CA TYR A 41 -8.86 2.73 1.25
C TYR A 41 -10.16 3.29 0.68
N ARG A 42 -10.56 4.45 1.21
CA ARG A 42 -11.74 5.17 0.74
C ARG A 42 -11.33 6.20 -0.30
N THR A 43 -11.82 6.02 -1.52
CA THR A 43 -11.70 7.05 -2.54
C THR A 43 -12.74 8.13 -2.28
N ASN A 44 -12.35 9.41 -2.22
CA ASN A 44 -13.28 10.52 -2.00
C ASN A 44 -14.21 10.81 -3.21
N GLY A 45 -14.58 9.81 -4.03
CA GLY A 45 -15.21 9.99 -5.35
C GLY A 45 -16.08 8.81 -5.81
N THR A 46 -16.22 8.66 -7.14
CA THR A 46 -17.07 7.65 -7.83
C THR A 46 -16.48 6.24 -7.86
N ASP A 47 -15.22 6.10 -7.45
CA ASP A 47 -14.53 4.82 -7.42
C ASP A 47 -15.03 3.98 -6.24
N SER A 48 -14.84 2.66 -6.35
CA SER A 48 -15.26 1.74 -5.30
C SER A 48 -14.29 1.81 -4.13
N ASP A 49 -14.82 1.80 -2.91
CA ASP A 49 -14.00 1.58 -1.71
C ASP A 49 -13.24 0.24 -1.84
N VAL A 50 -11.96 0.24 -1.48
CA VAL A 50 -11.10 -0.94 -1.56
C VAL A 50 -10.71 -1.37 -0.16
N GLU A 51 -10.88 -2.66 0.13
CA GLU A 51 -10.36 -3.29 1.34
C GLU A 51 -9.03 -3.99 1.02
N VAL A 52 -7.98 -3.64 1.76
CA VAL A 52 -6.66 -4.26 1.66
C VAL A 52 -6.42 -5.08 2.93
N MET A 53 -6.06 -6.35 2.76
CA MET A 53 -5.75 -7.26 3.86
C MET A 53 -4.30 -7.71 3.77
N VAL A 54 -3.52 -7.46 4.82
CA VAL A 54 -2.13 -7.90 4.95
C VAL A 54 -2.07 -9.02 5.99
N VAL A 55 -1.69 -10.20 5.52
CA VAL A 55 -1.53 -11.40 6.35
C VAL A 55 -0.11 -11.92 6.25
N GLU A 56 0.36 -12.50 7.35
CA GLU A 56 1.60 -13.29 7.35
C GLU A 56 1.35 -14.60 6.59
N LEU A 57 2.23 -14.92 5.64
CA LEU A 57 2.17 -16.19 4.92
C LEU A 57 2.98 -17.24 5.69
N ALA A 58 2.48 -18.47 5.75
CA ALA A 58 3.26 -19.58 6.26
C ALA A 58 4.36 -19.95 5.25
N ASP A 59 5.57 -20.25 5.76
CA ASP A 59 6.71 -20.79 4.99
C ASP A 59 6.38 -22.11 4.25
#